data_AF-A0A929BYJ1-F1
#
_entry.id   AF-A0A929BYJ1-F1
#
_cell.length_a   1.000
_cell.length_b   1.000
_cell.length_c   1.000
_cell.angle_alpha   90.00
_cell.angle_beta   90.00
_cell.angle_gamma   90.00
#
_symmetry.space_group_name_H-M   'P 1'
#
loop_
_entity.id
_entity.type
_entity.pdbx_description
1 polymer ?
#
loop_
_entity_poly.entity_id
_entity_poly.type
_entity_poly.pdbx_seq_one_letter_code
_entity_poly.pdbx_strand_id
1 'polypeptide(L)'
;AKLFQLAQELGVAGEGVQMITAIQSSLEDAGKALPINVDGAIAAVLLDLDIPSELANAMFFIARVPGLILQAHEEQTRERPMRRIHPTEISYDGPAPRSWD
;
A
#
# COMPACT_ATOMS: atom_id res chain seq x y z
N ALA A 1 4.74 -13.91 -2.24
CA ALA A 1 4.88 -15.34 -1.86
C ALA A 1 3.63 -15.88 -1.16
N LYS A 2 3.29 -15.43 0.07
CA LYS A 2 2.20 -16.07 0.84
C LYS A 2 0.79 -15.96 0.21
N LEU A 3 0.43 -14.81 -0.36
CA LEU A 3 -0.87 -14.63 -1.03
C LEU A 3 -1.03 -15.58 -2.23
N PHE A 4 -0.04 -15.63 -3.12
CA PHE A 4 -0.09 -16.53 -4.28
C PHE A 4 -0.06 -18.00 -3.90
N GLN A 5 0.70 -18.36 -2.86
CA GLN A 5 0.66 -19.72 -2.32
C GLN A 5 -0.76 -20.09 -1.86
N LEU A 6 -1.43 -19.22 -1.08
CA LEU A 6 -2.80 -19.47 -0.65
C LEU A 6 -3.78 -19.51 -1.83
N ALA A 7 -3.64 -18.61 -2.80
CA ALA A 7 -4.46 -18.62 -4.00
C ALA A 7 -4.31 -19.93 -4.80
N GLN A 8 -3.10 -20.49 -4.88
CA GLN A 8 -2.86 -21.80 -5.50
C GLN A 8 -3.47 -22.95 -4.68
N GLU A 9 -3.22 -22.97 -3.36
CA GLU A 9 -3.75 -24.00 -2.45
C GLU A 9 -5.29 -24.04 -2.44
N LEU A 10 -5.93 -22.88 -2.61
CA LEU A 10 -7.40 -22.74 -2.64
C LEU A 10 -8.00 -22.87 -4.05
N GLY A 11 -7.18 -23.09 -5.09
CA GLY A 11 -7.65 -23.19 -6.48
C GLY A 11 -8.19 -21.87 -7.06
N VAL A 12 -7.82 -20.74 -6.46
CA VAL A 12 -8.21 -19.39 -6.90
C VAL A 12 -7.24 -18.85 -7.95
N ALA A 13 -5.95 -19.17 -7.87
CA ALA A 13 -4.94 -18.59 -8.77
C ALA A 13 -5.27 -18.85 -10.26
N GLY A 14 -5.37 -17.76 -11.02
CA GLY A 14 -5.84 -17.72 -12.40
C GLY A 14 -5.01 -16.79 -13.28
N GLU A 15 -5.65 -16.13 -14.25
CA GLU A 15 -4.99 -15.28 -15.24
C GLU A 15 -4.30 -14.06 -14.63
N GLY A 16 -4.86 -13.46 -13.59
CA GLY A 16 -4.30 -12.31 -12.88
C GLY A 16 -2.95 -12.65 -12.25
N VAL A 17 -2.87 -13.74 -11.48
CA VAL A 17 -1.61 -14.21 -10.88
C VAL A 17 -0.59 -14.62 -11.95
N GLN A 18 -1.03 -15.26 -13.04
CA GLN A 18 -0.15 -15.61 -14.16
C GLN A 18 0.42 -14.36 -14.85
N MET A 19 -0.43 -13.38 -15.14
CA MET A 19 -0.05 -12.14 -15.81
C MET A 19 1.00 -11.37 -15.01
N ILE A 20 0.77 -11.13 -13.72
CA ILE A 20 1.71 -10.34 -12.92
C ILE A 20 3.06 -11.05 -12.71
N THR A 21 3.05 -12.39 -12.65
CA THR A 21 4.28 -13.19 -12.56
C THR A 21 5.05 -13.15 -13.88
N ALA A 22 4.37 -13.21 -15.03
CA ALA A 22 4.99 -13.09 -16.34
C ALA A 22 5.61 -11.70 -16.56
N ILE A 23 4.93 -10.64 -16.11
CA ILE A 23 5.47 -9.26 -16.13
C ILE A 23 6.73 -9.17 -15.27
N GLN A 24 6.72 -9.73 -14.06
CA GLN A 24 7.88 -9.75 -13.18
C GLN A 24 9.07 -10.45 -13.86
N SER A 25 8.87 -11.65 -14.41
CA SER A 25 9.91 -12.40 -15.12
C SER A 25 10.47 -11.62 -16.31
N SER A 26 9.60 -11.00 -17.10
CA SER A 26 10.01 -10.22 -18.28
C SER A 26 10.83 -8.98 -17.90
N LEU A 27 10.52 -8.34 -16.77
CA LEU A 27 11.30 -7.22 -16.25
C LEU A 27 12.66 -7.69 -15.75
N GLU A 28 12.72 -8.84 -15.08
CA GLU A 28 13.96 -9.45 -14.63
C GLU A 28 14.88 -9.79 -15.81
N ASP A 29 14.34 -10.40 -16.87
CA ASP A 29 15.07 -10.69 -18.12
C ASP A 29 15.60 -9.41 -18.80
N ALA A 30 14.87 -8.30 -18.66
CA ALA A 30 15.28 -6.98 -19.14
C ALA A 30 16.29 -6.27 -18.22
N GLY A 31 16.81 -6.95 -17.19
CA GLY A 31 17.79 -6.41 -16.23
C GLY A 31 17.18 -5.55 -15.12
N LYS A 32 15.86 -5.60 -14.94
CA LYS A 32 15.13 -4.88 -13.89
C LYS A 32 14.44 -5.87 -12.95
N ALA A 33 15.19 -6.34 -11.95
CA ALA A 33 14.64 -7.17 -10.88
C ALA A 33 13.70 -6.35 -9.96
N LEU A 34 12.43 -6.25 -10.36
CA LEU A 34 11.39 -5.55 -9.62
C LEU A 34 10.43 -6.57 -8.98
N PRO A 35 10.49 -6.76 -7.65
CA PRO A 35 9.60 -7.70 -6.97
C PRO A 35 8.16 -7.20 -7.01
N ILE A 36 7.21 -8.14 -7.09
CA ILE A 36 5.79 -7.84 -6.95
C ILE A 36 5.53 -7.36 -5.52
N ASN A 37 5.06 -6.11 -5.38
CA ASN A 37 4.66 -5.57 -4.09
C ASN A 37 3.31 -6.14 -3.63
N VAL A 38 2.90 -5.83 -2.39
CA VAL A 38 1.64 -6.35 -1.83
C VAL A 38 0.42 -5.87 -2.60
N ASP A 39 0.42 -4.64 -3.11
CA ASP A 39 -0.71 -4.08 -3.85
C ASP A 39 -0.93 -4.81 -5.17
N GLY A 40 0.14 -5.08 -5.93
CA GLY A 40 0.07 -5.88 -7.14
C GLY A 40 -0.36 -7.32 -6.87
N ALA A 41 0.13 -7.92 -5.78
CA ALA A 41 -0.29 -9.26 -5.39
C ALA A 41 -1.78 -9.32 -5.01
N ILE A 42 -2.30 -8.33 -4.29
CA ILE A 42 -3.72 -8.22 -3.96
C ILE A 42 -4.54 -8.01 -5.24
N ALA A 43 -4.14 -7.10 -6.13
CA ALA A 43 -4.85 -6.83 -7.38
C ALA A 43 -4.98 -8.09 -8.25
N ALA A 44 -3.89 -8.85 -8.41
CA ALA A 44 -3.91 -10.10 -9.17
C ALA A 44 -4.88 -11.14 -8.58
N VAL A 45 -4.91 -11.30 -7.25
CA VAL A 45 -5.82 -12.23 -6.59
C VAL A 45 -7.27 -11.74 -6.65
N LEU A 46 -7.52 -10.44 -6.57
CA LEU A 46 -8.88 -9.89 -6.71
C LEU A 46 -9.44 -10.10 -8.11
N LEU A 47 -8.60 -9.97 -9.14
CA LEU A 47 -8.99 -10.30 -10.53
C LEU A 47 -9.35 -11.78 -10.65
N ASP A 48 -8.53 -12.66 -10.09
CA ASP A 48 -8.76 -14.11 -10.10
C ASP A 48 -10.00 -14.55 -9.27
N LEU A 49 -10.49 -13.68 -8.39
CA LEU A 49 -11.73 -13.85 -7.63
C LEU A 49 -12.96 -13.24 -8.33
N ASP A 50 -12.82 -12.77 -9.56
CA ASP A 50 -13.85 -12.05 -10.32
C ASP A 50 -14.40 -10.81 -9.59
N ILE A 51 -13.56 -10.15 -8.77
CA ILE A 51 -13.94 -8.90 -8.10
C ILE A 51 -13.84 -7.74 -9.09
N PRO A 52 -14.92 -6.95 -9.28
CA PRO A 52 -14.87 -5.76 -10.13
C PRO A 52 -13.79 -4.78 -9.68
N SER A 53 -13.02 -4.26 -10.64
CA SER A 53 -11.89 -3.37 -10.38
C SER A 53 -12.26 -2.11 -9.58
N GLU A 54 -13.50 -1.63 -9.75
CA GLU A 54 -14.09 -0.49 -9.07
C GLU A 54 -14.22 -0.72 -7.56
N LEU A 55 -14.25 -1.99 -7.13
CA LEU A 55 -14.33 -2.41 -5.73
C LEU A 55 -12.96 -2.74 -5.12
N ALA A 56 -11.89 -2.80 -5.91
CA ALA A 56 -10.57 -3.21 -5.43
C ALA A 56 -10.05 -2.30 -4.29
N ASN A 57 -10.25 -0.99 -4.41
CA ASN A 57 -9.87 -0.03 -3.36
C ASN A 57 -10.66 -0.24 -2.06
N ALA A 58 -11.91 -0.72 -2.13
CA ALA A 58 -12.71 -0.99 -0.93
C ALA A 58 -12.07 -2.11 -0.08
N MET A 59 -11.50 -3.13 -0.72
CA MET A 59 -10.78 -4.21 -0.02
C MET A 59 -9.57 -3.67 0.76
N PHE A 60 -8.81 -2.74 0.17
CA PHE A 60 -7.71 -2.07 0.85
C PHE A 60 -8.19 -1.27 2.08
N PHE A 61 -9.27 -0.50 1.94
CA PHE A 61 -9.85 0.25 3.06
C PHE A 61 -10.28 -0.67 4.20
N ILE A 62 -11.02 -1.74 3.90
CA ILE A 62 -11.49 -2.70 4.92
C ILE A 62 -10.31 -3.29 5.70
N ALA A 63 -9.23 -3.67 5.01
CA ALA A 63 -8.04 -4.21 5.66
C ALA A 63 -7.30 -3.18 6.52
N ARG A 64 -7.30 -1.90 6.14
CA ARG A 64 -6.49 -0.84 6.79
C ARG A 64 -7.18 -0.16 7.96
N VAL A 65 -8.51 0.00 7.91
CA VAL A 65 -9.30 0.72 8.92
C VAL A 65 -9.07 0.21 10.35
N PRO A 66 -9.05 -1.10 10.64
CA PRO A 66 -8.78 -1.59 11.99
C PRO A 66 -7.43 -1.10 12.55
N GLY A 67 -6.38 -1.12 11.73
CA GLY A 67 -5.06 -0.62 12.13
C GLY A 67 -5.06 0.88 12.42
N LEU A 68 -5.77 1.68 11.62
CA LEU A 68 -5.91 3.12 11.85
C LEU A 68 -6.66 3.42 13.15
N ILE A 69 -7.72 2.67 13.46
CA ILE A 69 -8.47 2.80 14.72
C ILE A 69 -7.55 2.50 15.91
N LEU A 70 -6.77 1.42 15.84
CA LEU A 70 -5.85 1.06 16.91
C LEU A 70 -4.74 2.10 17.09
N GLN A 71 -4.16 2.60 15.99
CA GLN A 71 -3.16 3.68 16.04
C GLN A 71 -3.73 4.95 16.66
N ALA A 72 -4.94 5.34 16.28
CA ALA A 72 -5.62 6.50 16.86
C ALA A 72 -5.91 6.30 18.36
N HIS A 73 -6.34 5.10 18.75
CA HIS A 73 -6.58 4.76 20.16
C HIS A 73 -5.28 4.76 20.97
N GLU A 74 -4.20 4.20 20.42
CA GLU A 74 -2.89 4.20 21.06
C GLU A 74 -2.39 5.63 21.29
N GLU A 75 -2.46 6.48 20.28
CA GLU A 75 -2.08 7.90 20.39
C GLU A 75 -2.91 8.62 21.47
N GLN A 76 -4.22 8.41 21.50
CA GLN A 76 -5.10 9.05 22.49
C GLN A 76 -4.85 8.61 23.93
N THR A 77 -4.39 7.37 24.14
CA THR A 77 -4.29 6.75 25.47
C THR A 77 -2.87 6.77 26.03
N ARG A 78 -1.85 6.83 25.18
CA ARG A 78 -0.44 6.74 25.59
C ARG A 78 0.33 8.06 25.44
N GLU A 79 -0.15 8.97 24.60
CA GLU A 79 0.57 10.20 24.29
C GLU A 79 -0.10 11.45 24.86
N ARG A 80 0.67 12.53 24.98
CA ARG A 80 0.14 13.83 25.42
C ARG A 80 -0.66 14.49 24.29
N PRO A 81 -1.84 15.08 24.58
CA PRO A 81 -2.57 15.88 23.59
C PRO A 81 -1.68 16.94 22.94
N MET A 82 -1.80 17.10 21.62
CA MET A 82 -1.04 18.08 20.83
C MET A 82 0.49 17.90 20.89
N ARG A 83 0.99 16.67 21.09
CA ARG A 83 2.45 16.43 20.99
C ARG A 83 2.97 16.81 19.61
N ARG A 84 4.21 17.32 19.56
CA ARG A 84 4.87 17.65 18.29
C ARG A 84 5.39 16.38 17.63
N ILE A 85 4.94 16.13 16.41
CA ILE A 85 5.39 15.03 15.58
C ILE A 85 6.26 15.61 14.46
N HIS A 86 7.56 15.29 14.47
CA HIS A 86 8.55 15.63 13.43
C HIS A 86 8.56 17.10 12.93
N PRO A 87 8.75 18.11 13.79
CA PRO A 87 8.74 19.52 13.38
C PRO A 87 10.02 20.01 12.68
N THR A 88 11.04 19.16 12.51
CA THR A 88 12.41 19.58 12.14
C THR A 88 12.80 19.27 10.70
N GLU A 89 12.03 18.47 9.97
CA GLU A 89 12.31 18.13 8.56
C GLU A 89 11.48 18.99 7.61
N ILE A 90 11.52 20.31 7.81
CA ILE A 90 10.77 21.28 7.01
C ILE A 90 11.75 22.34 6.52
N SER A 91 11.82 22.53 5.20
CA SER A 91 12.56 23.63 4.57
C SER A 91 11.57 24.67 4.07
N TYR A 92 11.79 25.94 4.40
CA TYR A 92 11.01 27.05 3.88
C TYR A 92 11.64 27.54 2.57
N ASP A 93 10.88 27.47 1.48
CA ASP A 93 11.29 27.88 0.13
C ASP A 93 10.65 29.20 -0.32
N GLY A 94 9.96 29.89 0.59
CA GLY A 94 9.29 31.16 0.32
C GLY A 94 10.21 32.39 0.40
N PRO A 95 9.65 33.59 0.17
CA PRO A 95 10.39 34.85 0.27
C PRO A 95 10.96 35.07 1.66
N ALA A 96 12.15 35.69 1.73
CA ALA A 96 12.76 36.11 2.98
C ALA A 96 11.85 37.06 3.78
N PRO A 97 11.99 37.13 5.12
CA PRO A 97 11.27 38.10 5.94
C PRO A 97 11.40 39.53 5.39
N ARG A 98 10.29 40.26 5.31
CA ARG A 98 10.23 41.65 4.82
C ARG A 98 9.67 42.58 5.89
N SER A 99 10.06 43.86 5.85
CA SER A 99 9.54 44.89 6.76
C SER A 99 8.05 45.15 6.50
N TRP A 100 7.36 45.53 7.57
CA TRP A 100 5.99 46.03 7.53
C TRP A 100 6.03 47.56 7.37
N ASP A 101 6.51 48.06 6.22
CA ASP A 101 6.42 49.50 5.90
C ASP A 101 5.06 49.84 5.26
#